data_AF-A0AAE2JJ18-F1
#
_entry.id   AF-A0AAE2JJ18-F1
#
_cell.length_a   1.000
_cell.length_b   1.000
_cell.length_c   1.000
_cell.angle_alpha   90.00
_cell.angle_beta   90.00
_cell.angle_gamma   90.00
#
_symmetry.space_group_name_H-M   'P 1'
#
loop_
_entity.id
_entity.type
_entity.pdbx_description
1 polymer ?
#
loop_
_entity_poly.entity_id
_entity_poly.type
_entity_poly.pdbx_seq_one_letter_code
_entity_poly.pdbx_strand_id
1 'polypeptide(L)'
;MMNTKIYKAVHDLAEDLMAAANKNNREKFESLFAQLKAICIENENTSKDHPVQWETLADFTEELEEAITTYEKALEKSVAINNKDHMSSVSFSMATLQLELGQKDEAIKNLQNAKVSANKIEDKELKAEIHDLLESLIEEEG
;
A
#
# COMPACT_ATOMS: atom_id res chain seq x y z
N MET A 1 -2.45 16.18 -8.79
CA MET A 1 -1.13 16.68 -8.34
C MET A 1 -1.11 16.61 -6.84
N MET A 2 -0.07 16.02 -6.24
CA MET A 2 -0.02 15.74 -4.80
C MET A 2 0.05 17.03 -3.96
N ASN A 3 -0.74 17.11 -2.89
CA ASN A 3 -0.69 18.23 -1.96
C ASN A 3 0.51 18.08 -1.02
N THR A 4 1.46 19.01 -1.09
CA THR A 4 2.73 18.91 -0.34
C THR A 4 2.58 18.97 1.17
N LYS A 5 1.54 19.64 1.69
CA LYS A 5 1.28 19.70 3.13
C LYS A 5 0.72 18.37 3.64
N ILE A 6 -0.19 17.77 2.90
CA ILE A 6 -0.76 16.46 3.25
C ILE A 6 0.31 15.39 3.13
N TYR A 7 1.10 15.40 2.06
CA TYR A 7 2.21 14.46 1.91
C TYR A 7 3.16 14.52 3.11
N LYS A 8 3.55 15.74 3.52
CA LYS A 8 4.38 15.91 4.71
C LYS A 8 3.69 15.36 5.97
N ALA A 9 2.40 15.65 6.18
CA ALA A 9 1.68 15.15 7.34
C ALA A 9 1.59 13.62 7.38
N VAL A 10 1.33 12.98 6.24
CA VAL A 10 1.31 11.51 6.10
C VAL A 10 2.70 10.92 6.38
N HIS A 11 3.75 11.52 5.83
CA HIS A 11 5.12 11.08 6.04
C HIS A 11 5.57 11.23 7.51
N ASP A 12 5.33 12.40 8.12
CA ASP A 12 5.65 12.65 9.53
C ASP A 12 4.90 11.66 10.44
N LEU A 13 3.62 11.36 10.15
CA LEU A 13 2.84 10.36 10.88
C LEU A 13 3.40 8.94 10.71
N ALA A 14 3.85 8.57 9.52
CA ALA A 14 4.46 7.26 9.26
C ALA A 14 5.74 7.06 10.08
N GLU A 15 6.62 8.07 10.14
CA GLU A 15 7.82 8.03 10.98
C GLU A 15 7.46 7.89 12.47
N ASP A 16 6.45 8.63 12.93
CA ASP A 16 6.00 8.61 14.32
C ASP A 16 5.31 7.28 14.69
N LEU A 17 4.57 6.68 13.76
CA LEU A 17 3.94 5.35 13.90
C LEU A 17 5.00 4.27 14.04
N MET A 18 6.00 4.27 13.16
CA MET A 18 7.17 3.38 13.26
C MET A 18 7.88 3.55 14.60
N ALA A 19 8.10 4.78 15.05
CA ALA A 19 8.74 5.06 16.33
C ALA A 19 7.91 4.58 17.54
N ALA A 20 6.58 4.67 17.46
CA ALA A 20 5.67 4.16 18.49
C ALA A 20 5.67 2.62 18.53
N ALA A 21 5.58 1.97 17.36
CA ALA A 21 5.64 0.52 17.22
C ALA A 21 6.96 -0.06 17.76
N ASN A 22 8.10 0.53 17.38
CA ASN A 22 9.43 0.14 17.87
C ASN A 22 9.59 0.26 19.40
N LYS A 23 8.82 1.14 20.04
CA LYS A 23 8.81 1.32 21.50
C LYS A 23 7.71 0.51 22.20
N ASN A 24 6.96 -0.31 21.46
CA ASN A 24 5.75 -0.99 21.93
C ASN A 24 4.74 -0.03 22.60
N ASN A 25 4.70 1.24 22.16
CA ASN A 25 3.79 2.24 22.70
C ASN A 25 2.46 2.20 21.96
N ARG A 26 1.60 1.25 22.35
CA ARG A 26 0.30 0.99 21.73
C ARG A 26 -0.62 2.22 21.76
N GLU A 27 -0.71 2.92 22.88
CA GLU A 27 -1.57 4.12 23.01
C GLU A 27 -1.16 5.23 22.03
N LYS A 28 0.16 5.50 21.93
CA LYS A 28 0.66 6.48 20.96
C LYS A 28 0.40 6.00 19.52
N PHE A 29 0.62 4.72 19.24
CA PHE A 29 0.38 4.14 17.91
C PHE A 29 -1.09 4.32 17.49
N GLU A 30 -2.04 3.91 18.34
CA GLU A 30 -3.48 4.03 18.08
C GLU A 30 -3.90 5.49 17.85
N SER A 31 -3.36 6.42 18.65
CA SER A 31 -3.63 7.86 18.50
C SER A 31 -3.12 8.41 17.16
N LEU A 32 -1.92 8.01 16.72
CA LEU A 32 -1.36 8.43 15.44
C LEU A 32 -2.08 7.78 14.26
N PHE A 33 -2.42 6.50 14.39
CA PHE A 33 -3.16 5.76 13.36
C PHE A 33 -4.53 6.39 13.15
N ALA A 34 -5.22 6.77 14.22
CA ALA A 34 -6.48 7.50 14.14
C ALA A 34 -6.33 8.86 13.42
N GLN A 35 -5.23 9.58 13.64
CA GLN A 35 -4.94 10.83 12.92
C GLN A 35 -4.69 10.59 11.42
N LEU A 36 -3.92 9.55 11.08
CA LEU A 36 -3.70 9.17 9.68
C LEU A 36 -5.01 8.79 9.00
N LYS A 37 -5.85 7.99 9.66
CA LYS A 37 -7.18 7.58 9.17
C LYS A 37 -8.09 8.79 8.96
N ALA A 38 -8.06 9.76 9.88
CA ALA A 38 -8.81 11.01 9.74
C ALA A 38 -8.36 11.81 8.50
N ILE A 39 -7.06 11.96 8.26
CA ILE A 39 -6.54 12.61 7.05
C ILE A 39 -7.06 11.92 5.79
N CYS A 40 -7.08 10.59 5.76
CA CYS A 40 -7.58 9.84 4.61
C CYS A 40 -9.06 10.14 4.34
N ILE A 41 -9.90 10.02 5.37
CA ILE A 41 -11.36 10.20 5.27
C ILE A 41 -11.73 11.65 4.95
N GLU A 42 -11.09 12.63 5.58
CA GLU A 42 -11.37 14.06 5.36
C GLU A 42 -11.04 14.52 3.94
N ASN A 43 -10.07 13.87 3.29
CA ASN A 43 -9.68 14.20 1.92
C ASN A 43 -10.30 13.26 0.88
N GLU A 44 -11.04 12.23 1.28
CA GLU A 44 -11.66 11.26 0.37
C GLU A 44 -12.58 11.96 -0.65
N ASN A 45 -12.43 11.59 -1.92
CA ASN A 45 -13.17 12.17 -3.05
C ASN A 45 -12.98 13.69 -3.26
N THR A 46 -11.97 14.28 -2.63
CA THR A 46 -11.57 15.67 -2.90
C THR A 46 -10.40 15.71 -3.90
N SER A 47 -10.03 16.90 -4.37
CA SER A 47 -8.83 17.08 -5.20
C SER A 47 -7.51 16.77 -4.48
N LYS A 48 -7.56 16.54 -3.17
CA LYS A 48 -6.43 16.18 -2.32
C LYS A 48 -6.35 14.67 -2.04
N ASP A 49 -7.36 13.91 -2.47
CA ASP A 49 -7.38 12.45 -2.34
C ASP A 49 -6.24 11.86 -3.16
N HIS A 50 -5.20 11.38 -2.47
CA HIS A 50 -4.01 10.85 -3.10
C HIS A 50 -3.75 9.41 -2.62
N PRO A 51 -3.29 8.50 -3.51
CA PRO A 51 -3.02 7.11 -3.15
C PRO A 51 -2.16 6.92 -1.92
N VAL A 52 -1.08 7.70 -1.79
CA VAL A 52 -0.13 7.65 -0.68
C VAL A 52 -0.80 7.66 0.71
N GLN A 53 -1.92 8.37 0.87
CA GLN A 53 -2.63 8.43 2.16
C GLN A 53 -3.15 7.04 2.54
N TRP A 54 -3.80 6.38 1.59
CA TRP A 54 -4.45 5.08 1.77
C TRP A 54 -3.42 3.95 1.80
N GLU A 55 -2.39 4.02 0.96
CA GLU A 55 -1.26 3.08 1.01
C GLU A 55 -0.59 3.12 2.39
N THR A 56 -0.22 4.31 2.87
CA THR A 56 0.37 4.46 4.20
C THR A 56 -0.58 3.97 5.31
N LEU A 57 -1.88 4.27 5.20
CA LEU A 57 -2.84 3.76 6.20
C LEU A 57 -2.88 2.22 6.22
N ALA A 58 -2.85 1.59 5.05
CA ALA A 58 -2.82 0.14 4.92
C ALA A 58 -1.52 -0.46 5.47
N ASP A 59 -0.36 0.17 5.22
CA ASP A 59 0.95 -0.26 5.75
C ASP A 59 0.97 -0.40 7.28
N PHE A 60 0.18 0.42 7.99
CA PHE A 60 0.08 0.41 9.45
C PHE A 60 -1.17 -0.31 9.99
N THR A 61 -1.97 -0.92 9.12
CA THR A 61 -3.16 -1.67 9.56
C THR A 61 -2.78 -3.10 9.94
N GLU A 62 -3.03 -3.49 11.20
CA GLU A 62 -2.65 -4.83 11.70
C GLU A 62 -3.56 -5.96 11.18
N GLU A 63 -4.86 -5.68 10.96
CA GLU A 63 -5.81 -6.68 10.47
C GLU A 63 -5.69 -6.82 8.95
N LEU A 64 -5.24 -7.99 8.49
CA LEU A 64 -4.85 -8.21 7.09
C LEU A 64 -5.98 -7.92 6.09
N GLU A 65 -7.21 -8.33 6.39
CA GLU A 65 -8.36 -8.06 5.54
C GLU A 65 -8.75 -6.58 5.52
N GLU A 66 -8.59 -5.84 6.62
CA GLU A 66 -8.79 -4.37 6.65
C GLU A 66 -7.68 -3.67 5.86
N ALA A 67 -6.44 -4.15 5.97
CA ALA A 67 -5.31 -3.63 5.20
C ALA A 67 -5.53 -3.82 3.70
N ILE A 68 -5.92 -5.03 3.26
CA ILE A 68 -6.27 -5.32 1.86
C ILE A 68 -7.38 -4.39 1.37
N THR A 69 -8.46 -4.23 2.13
CA THR A 69 -9.56 -3.30 1.76
C THR A 69 -9.06 -1.86 1.60
N THR A 70 -8.11 -1.46 2.44
CA THR A 70 -7.52 -0.11 2.40
C THR A 70 -6.58 0.06 1.21
N TYR A 71 -5.78 -0.96 0.89
CA TYR A 71 -4.97 -0.99 -0.33
C TYR A 71 -5.82 -0.99 -1.61
N GLU A 72 -6.96 -1.68 -1.64
CA GLU A 72 -7.89 -1.61 -2.78
C GLU A 72 -8.32 -0.16 -3.06
N LYS A 73 -8.60 0.60 -2.00
CA LYS A 73 -8.88 2.03 -2.12
C LYS A 73 -7.67 2.81 -2.64
N ALA A 74 -6.47 2.53 -2.13
CA ALA A 74 -5.23 3.15 -2.64
C ALA A 74 -5.02 2.84 -4.14
N LEU A 75 -5.30 1.61 -4.57
CA LEU A 75 -5.20 1.17 -5.95
C LEU A 75 -6.23 1.87 -6.84
N GLU A 76 -7.47 2.01 -6.39
CA GLU A 76 -8.52 2.76 -7.10
C GLU A 76 -8.06 4.19 -7.39
N LYS A 77 -7.54 4.88 -6.36
CA LYS A 77 -7.02 6.25 -6.53
C LYS A 77 -5.81 6.26 -7.46
N SER A 78 -4.93 5.26 -7.38
CA SER A 78 -3.72 5.16 -8.21
C SER A 78 -4.06 5.01 -9.69
N VAL A 79 -5.04 4.15 -10.00
CA VAL A 79 -5.57 3.96 -11.35
C VAL A 79 -6.21 5.24 -11.86
N ALA A 80 -7.03 5.91 -11.04
CA ALA A 80 -7.74 7.12 -11.42
C ALA A 80 -6.80 8.26 -11.88
N ILE A 81 -5.61 8.36 -11.27
CA ILE A 81 -4.59 9.36 -11.65
C ILE A 81 -3.45 8.79 -12.52
N ASN A 82 -3.55 7.52 -12.92
CA ASN A 82 -2.55 6.77 -13.68
C ASN A 82 -1.13 6.83 -13.06
N ASN A 83 -1.03 6.73 -11.73
CA ASN A 83 0.23 6.74 -11.00
C ASN A 83 0.84 5.34 -10.97
N LYS A 84 1.84 5.09 -11.83
CA LYS A 84 2.41 3.75 -12.02
C LYS A 84 3.20 3.26 -10.82
N ASP A 85 3.88 4.14 -10.10
CA ASP A 85 4.61 3.80 -8.87
C ASP A 85 3.67 3.18 -7.84
N HIS A 86 2.57 3.88 -7.53
CA HIS A 86 1.61 3.40 -6.53
C HIS A 86 0.79 2.22 -7.05
N MET A 87 0.47 2.17 -8.36
CA MET A 87 -0.18 0.98 -8.93
C MET A 87 0.68 -0.28 -8.76
N SER A 88 2.01 -0.18 -8.90
CA SER A 88 2.89 -1.33 -8.67
C SER A 88 3.10 -1.66 -7.20
N SER A 89 3.40 -0.67 -6.35
CA SER A 89 3.69 -0.91 -4.93
C SER A 89 2.47 -1.42 -4.20
N VAL A 90 1.31 -0.78 -4.37
CA VAL A 90 0.06 -1.18 -3.72
C VAL A 90 -0.34 -2.60 -4.15
N SER A 91 -0.29 -2.92 -5.44
CA SER A 91 -0.62 -4.28 -5.91
C SER A 91 0.37 -5.32 -5.39
N PHE A 92 1.65 -4.97 -5.23
CA PHE A 92 2.63 -5.86 -4.62
C PHE A 92 2.33 -6.10 -3.14
N SER A 93 2.11 -5.05 -2.34
CA SER A 93 1.75 -5.17 -0.92
C SER A 93 0.45 -5.93 -0.69
N MET A 94 -0.56 -5.75 -1.55
CA MET A 94 -1.77 -6.58 -1.49
C MET A 94 -1.46 -8.05 -1.72
N ALA A 95 -0.63 -8.38 -2.71
CA ALA A 95 -0.29 -9.75 -3.03
C ALA A 95 0.44 -10.44 -1.88
N THR A 96 1.36 -9.75 -1.20
CA THR A 96 2.09 -10.32 -0.06
C THR A 96 1.14 -10.67 1.08
N LEU A 97 0.18 -9.78 1.42
CA LEU A 97 -0.82 -10.07 2.45
C LEU A 97 -1.79 -11.19 2.05
N GLN A 98 -2.16 -11.25 0.77
CA GLN A 98 -3.01 -12.30 0.24
C GLN A 98 -2.35 -13.68 0.35
N LEU A 99 -1.03 -13.78 0.15
CA LEU A 99 -0.29 -15.02 0.38
C LEU A 99 -0.34 -15.45 1.85
N GLU A 100 -0.19 -14.51 2.79
CA GLU A 100 -0.31 -14.79 4.23
C GLU A 100 -1.71 -15.32 4.60
N LEU A 101 -2.75 -14.86 3.90
CA LEU A 101 -4.13 -15.34 4.04
C LEU A 101 -4.43 -16.61 3.23
N GLY A 102 -3.46 -17.17 2.50
CA GLY A 102 -3.65 -18.34 1.63
C GLY A 102 -4.43 -18.06 0.34
N GLN A 103 -4.64 -16.80 -0.02
CA GLN A 103 -5.36 -16.32 -1.21
C GLN A 103 -4.40 -16.26 -2.42
N LYS A 104 -3.88 -17.42 -2.82
CA LYS A 104 -2.81 -17.53 -3.84
C LYS A 104 -3.25 -17.00 -5.21
N ASP A 105 -4.47 -17.30 -5.64
CA ASP A 105 -4.99 -16.87 -6.95
C ASP A 105 -5.09 -15.34 -7.04
N GLU A 106 -5.60 -14.71 -5.98
CA GLU A 106 -5.68 -13.26 -5.86
C GLU A 106 -4.29 -12.62 -5.85
N ALA A 107 -3.34 -13.22 -5.12
CA ALA A 107 -1.97 -12.74 -5.06
C ALA A 107 -1.30 -12.77 -6.44
N ILE A 108 -1.44 -13.87 -7.20
CA ILE A 108 -0.91 -14.00 -8.56
C ILE A 108 -1.50 -12.91 -9.47
N LYS A 109 -2.82 -12.70 -9.41
CA LYS A 109 -3.48 -11.65 -10.19
C LYS A 109 -2.94 -10.27 -9.87
N ASN A 110 -2.74 -9.97 -8.58
CA ASN A 110 -2.17 -8.70 -8.15
C ASN A 110 -0.71 -8.53 -8.59
N LEU A 111 0.11 -9.57 -8.52
CA LEU A 111 1.49 -9.54 -9.00
C LEU A 111 1.59 -9.35 -10.53
N GLN A 112 0.69 -9.95 -11.30
CA GLN A 112 0.61 -9.69 -12.74
C GLN A 112 0.29 -8.22 -13.04
N ASN A 113 -0.67 -7.63 -12.33
CA ASN A 113 -1.00 -6.21 -12.44
C ASN A 113 0.15 -5.30 -12.00
N ALA A 114 0.82 -5.67 -10.90
CA ALA A 114 1.99 -4.97 -10.39
C ALA A 114 3.11 -4.97 -11.43
N LYS A 115 3.40 -6.13 -12.05
CA LYS A 115 4.43 -6.29 -13.10
C LYS A 115 4.15 -5.40 -14.31
N VAL A 116 2.89 -5.35 -14.77
CA VAL A 116 2.48 -4.47 -15.89
C VAL A 116 2.73 -3.00 -15.56
N SER A 117 2.41 -2.57 -14.34
CA SER A 117 2.61 -1.19 -13.90
C SER A 117 4.09 -0.86 -13.71
N ALA A 118 4.83 -1.75 -13.05
CA ALA A 118 6.24 -1.60 -12.74
C ALA A 118 7.11 -1.49 -14.00
N ASN A 119 6.71 -2.07 -15.13
CA ASN A 119 7.41 -1.88 -16.42
C ASN A 119 7.56 -0.40 -16.85
N LYS A 120 6.80 0.51 -16.24
CA LYS A 120 6.81 1.95 -16.54
C LYS A 120 7.54 2.82 -15.50
N ILE A 121 8.04 2.25 -14.41
CA ILE A 121 8.74 2.98 -13.35
C ILE A 121 10.25 2.74 -13.43
N GLU A 122 11.06 3.49 -12.68
CA GLU A 122 12.52 3.30 -12.66
C GLU A 122 12.98 2.29 -11.62
N ASP A 123 12.20 2.07 -10.55
CA ASP A 123 12.52 1.18 -9.45
C ASP A 123 12.82 -0.24 -9.95
N LYS A 124 14.08 -0.65 -9.83
CA LYS A 124 14.56 -1.96 -10.27
C LYS A 124 14.40 -3.02 -9.20
N GLU A 125 14.39 -2.61 -7.93
CA GLU A 125 14.27 -3.50 -6.80
C GLU A 125 12.84 -4.03 -6.75
N LEU A 126 11.85 -3.13 -6.75
CA LEU A 126 10.44 -3.52 -6.79
C LEU A 126 10.11 -4.39 -8.02
N LYS A 127 10.70 -4.10 -9.19
CA LYS A 127 10.52 -4.93 -10.39
C LYS A 127 11.03 -6.35 -10.19
N ALA A 128 12.19 -6.51 -9.55
CA ALA A 128 12.78 -7.80 -9.28
C ALA A 128 11.93 -8.56 -8.25
N GLU A 129 11.52 -7.90 -7.16
CA GLU A 129 10.67 -8.50 -6.13
C GLU A 129 9.33 -9.01 -6.70
N ILE A 130 8.65 -8.19 -7.52
CA ILE A 130 7.41 -8.59 -8.20
C ILE A 130 7.66 -9.79 -9.12
N HIS A 131 8.76 -9.78 -9.86
CA HIS A 131 9.09 -10.83 -10.83
C HIS A 131 9.39 -12.16 -10.13
N ASP A 132 10.28 -12.14 -9.15
CA ASP A 132 10.76 -13.32 -8.43
C ASP A 132 9.62 -13.95 -7.64
N LEU A 133 8.80 -13.12 -6.96
CA LEU A 133 7.63 -13.63 -6.24
C LEU A 133 6.61 -14.25 -7.20
N LEU A 134 6.30 -13.59 -8.33
CA LEU A 134 5.36 -14.13 -9.31
C LEU A 134 5.86 -15.46 -9.92
N GLU A 135 7.15 -15.58 -10.23
CA GLU A 135 7.72 -16.82 -10.77
C GLU A 135 7.65 -17.95 -9.74
N SER A 136 8.01 -17.68 -8.48
CA SER A 136 7.96 -18.69 -7.43
C SER A 136 6.57 -19.31 -7.26
N LEU A 137 5.51 -18.51 -7.39
CA LEU A 137 4.13 -18.98 -7.24
C LEU A 137 3.64 -19.82 -8.42
N ILE A 138 4.09 -19.49 -9.63
CA ILE A 138 3.71 -20.20 -10.86
C ILE A 138 4.49 -21.52 -10.99
N GLU A 139 5.76 -21.56 -10.57
CA GLU A 139 6.57 -22.78 -10.60
C GLU A 139 6.05 -23.86 -9.63
N GLU A 140 5.48 -23.46 -8.49
CA GLU A 140 4.85 -24.38 -7.54
C GLU A 140 3.61 -25.12 -8.10
N GLU A 141 3.03 -24.67 -9.21
CA GLU A 141 1.85 -25.28 -9.84
C GLU A 141 2.18 -26.29 -10.95
N GLY A 142 3.46 -26.39 -11.37
CA GLY A 142 3.92 -27.25 -12.48
C GLY A 142 4.56 -28.56 -12.04
#